data_AF-B4MLC6-F1
#
_entry.id   AF-B4MLC6-F1
#
_cell.length_a   1.000
_cell.length_b   1.000
_cell.length_c   1.000
_cell.angle_alpha   90.00
_cell.angle_beta   90.00
_cell.angle_gamma   90.00
#
_symmetry.space_group_name_H-M   'P 1'
#
loop_
_entity.id
_entity.type
_entity.pdbx_description
1 polymer ?
#
loop_
_entity_poly.entity_id
_entity_poly.type
_entity_poly.pdbx_seq_one_letter_code
_entity_poly.pdbx_strand_id
1 'polypeptide(L)'
;MLSQTERKALTQLENKWKDRFKPDERMPTSNPRPLTPPSRRKKRKSNQIKNSLPVPEFLPEPRVNLNETDDDAIIINRICIPRLRDFWTTRKFDIFVPAKAVKYNLLSSMFNWEMLDRIMELPEIEGKDMLQNYADEHLLNVSAKIQQLPDEEDEKE
;
A
#
# COMPACT_ATOMS: atom_id res chain seq x y z
N MET A 1 37.85 -10.70 18.51
CA MET A 1 38.01 -12.07 19.01
C MET A 1 36.82 -12.37 19.91
N LEU A 2 35.95 -13.34 19.57
CA LEU A 2 34.82 -13.71 20.44
C LEU A 2 35.33 -14.28 21.77
N SER A 3 34.71 -13.84 22.87
CA SER A 3 34.96 -14.32 24.23
C SER A 3 34.57 -15.80 24.38
N GLN A 4 35.13 -16.47 25.39
CA GLN A 4 34.92 -17.90 25.60
C GLN A 4 33.45 -18.23 25.95
N THR A 5 32.73 -17.29 26.56
CA THR A 5 31.30 -17.40 26.87
C THR A 5 30.44 -17.30 25.61
N GLU A 6 30.75 -16.35 24.72
CA GLU A 6 30.06 -16.20 23.43
C GLU A 6 30.25 -17.41 22.53
N ARG A 7 31.47 -17.97 22.50
CA ARG A 7 31.74 -19.21 21.76
C ARG A 7 30.87 -20.36 22.26
N LYS A 8 30.76 -20.55 23.57
CA LYS A 8 29.90 -21.57 24.18
C LYS A 8 28.42 -21.34 23.87
N ALA A 9 27.97 -20.09 23.94
CA ALA A 9 26.59 -19.71 23.61
C ALA A 9 26.26 -20.02 22.14
N LEU A 10 27.18 -19.73 21.22
CA LEU A 10 27.05 -20.07 19.79
C LEU A 10 26.96 -21.58 19.58
N THR A 11 27.83 -22.36 20.22
CA THR A 11 27.77 -23.83 20.11
C THR A 11 26.45 -24.39 20.66
N GLN A 12 25.94 -23.84 21.76
CA GLN A 12 24.63 -24.23 22.31
C GLN A 12 23.47 -23.87 21.37
N LEU A 13 23.53 -22.70 20.73
CA LEU A 13 22.52 -22.27 19.76
C LEU A 13 22.51 -23.17 18.54
N GLU A 14 23.69 -23.49 18.00
CA GLU A 14 23.85 -24.37 16.85
C GLU A 14 23.28 -25.77 17.13
N ASN A 15 23.58 -26.34 18.30
CA ASN A 15 23.04 -27.64 18.71
C ASN A 15 21.52 -27.60 18.83
N LYS A 16 20.96 -26.56 19.47
CA LYS A 16 19.50 -26.38 19.57
C LYS A 16 18.84 -26.21 18.21
N TRP A 17 19.51 -25.52 17.27
CA TRP A 17 19.03 -25.38 15.90
C TRP A 17 19.01 -26.71 15.17
N LYS A 18 20.10 -27.49 15.24
CA LYS A 18 20.19 -28.83 14.65
C LYS A 18 19.11 -29.78 15.21
N ASP A 19 18.91 -29.78 16.53
CA ASP A 19 17.90 -30.62 17.18
C ASP A 19 16.45 -30.24 16.79
N ARG A 20 16.18 -28.96 16.55
CA ARG A 20 14.85 -28.47 16.14
C ARG A 20 14.68 -28.32 14.63
N PHE A 21 15.72 -28.58 13.86
CA PHE A 21 15.68 -28.57 12.41
C PHE A 21 15.27 -29.96 11.93
N LYS A 22 13.97 -30.17 11.79
CA LYS A 22 13.41 -31.36 11.16
C LYS A 22 13.33 -31.11 9.65
N PRO A 23 14.24 -31.67 8.83
CA PRO A 23 14.25 -31.45 7.38
C PRO A 23 12.97 -32.00 6.72
N ASP A 24 12.39 -33.06 7.28
CA ASP A 24 11.25 -33.76 6.68
C ASP A 24 9.89 -33.16 7.05
N GLU A 25 9.76 -32.49 8.19
CA GLU A 25 8.50 -31.83 8.62
C GLU A 25 8.33 -30.42 8.04
N ARG A 26 9.43 -29.78 7.61
CA ARG A 26 9.42 -28.41 7.06
C ARG A 26 9.53 -28.32 5.55
N MET A 27 9.60 -29.44 4.84
CA MET A 27 9.26 -29.41 3.42
C MET A 27 7.75 -29.28 3.33
N PRO A 28 7.18 -28.20 2.73
CA PRO A 28 5.78 -28.26 2.32
C PRO A 28 5.70 -29.50 1.45
N THR A 29 4.95 -30.51 1.91
CA THR A 29 4.75 -31.75 1.18
C THR A 29 4.31 -31.35 -0.22
N SER A 30 5.23 -31.55 -1.18
CA SER A 30 5.05 -31.45 -2.62
C SER A 30 3.83 -30.61 -3.01
N ASN A 31 4.00 -29.33 -3.37
CA ASN A 31 2.95 -28.48 -3.96
C ASN A 31 2.06 -29.37 -4.86
N PRO A 32 0.86 -29.76 -4.40
CA PRO A 32 0.07 -30.74 -5.12
C PRO A 32 -0.12 -30.14 -6.50
N ARG A 33 0.27 -30.88 -7.55
CA ARG A 33 0.09 -30.40 -8.93
C ARG A 33 -1.33 -29.85 -9.02
N PRO A 34 -1.53 -28.61 -9.46
CA PRO A 34 -2.87 -28.06 -9.55
C PRO A 34 -3.74 -29.07 -10.29
N LEU A 35 -4.89 -29.41 -9.71
CA LEU A 35 -5.84 -30.35 -10.27
C LEU A 35 -5.96 -30.06 -11.77
N THR A 36 -5.71 -31.07 -12.62
CA THR A 36 -5.90 -30.92 -14.07
C THR A 36 -7.29 -30.33 -14.28
N PRO A 37 -7.40 -29.15 -14.93
CA PRO A 37 -8.70 -28.51 -15.09
C PRO A 37 -9.63 -29.50 -15.79
N PRO A 38 -10.89 -29.63 -15.31
CA PRO A 38 -11.82 -30.57 -15.91
C PRO A 38 -11.90 -30.31 -17.41
N SER A 39 -11.79 -31.38 -18.20
CA SER A 39 -11.83 -31.29 -19.67
C SER A 39 -12.98 -30.37 -20.07
N ARG A 40 -12.66 -29.28 -20.78
CA ARG A 40 -13.65 -28.29 -21.22
C ARG A 40 -14.73 -29.05 -21.99
N ARG A 41 -15.90 -29.23 -21.37
CA ARG A 41 -17.10 -29.68 -22.08
C ARG A 41 -17.24 -28.75 -23.29
N LYS A 42 -17.18 -29.31 -24.50
CA LYS A 42 -17.33 -28.55 -25.75
C LYS A 42 -18.65 -27.79 -25.63
N LYS A 43 -18.59 -26.49 -25.35
CA LYS A 43 -19.77 -25.63 -25.32
C LYS A 43 -20.42 -25.78 -26.69
N ARG A 44 -21.67 -26.25 -26.73
CA ARG A 44 -22.49 -26.21 -27.94
C ARG A 44 -22.43 -24.77 -28.43
N LYS A 45 -22.12 -24.57 -29.71
CA LYS A 45 -22.09 -23.26 -30.35
C LYS A 45 -23.51 -22.68 -30.25
N SER A 46 -23.76 -21.91 -29.21
CA SER A 46 -24.85 -20.96 -29.20
C SER A 46 -24.41 -19.84 -30.14
N ASN A 47 -25.24 -19.50 -31.12
CA ASN A 47 -25.05 -18.31 -31.94
C ASN A 47 -25.19 -17.09 -31.02
N GLN A 48 -24.10 -16.73 -30.34
CA GLN A 48 -24.00 -15.49 -29.61
C GLN A 48 -24.05 -14.36 -30.64
N ILE A 49 -25.17 -13.65 -30.60
CA ILE A 49 -25.35 -12.33 -31.21
C ILE A 49 -24.14 -11.49 -30.79
N LYS A 50 -23.39 -11.01 -31.79
CA LYS A 50 -22.16 -10.22 -31.66
C LYS A 50 -22.46 -8.77 -31.23
N ASN A 51 -23.19 -8.61 -30.14
CA ASN A 51 -23.39 -7.29 -29.53
C ASN A 51 -22.62 -7.23 -28.21
N SER A 52 -21.32 -7.52 -28.26
CA SER A 52 -20.43 -6.98 -27.23
C SER A 52 -20.30 -5.49 -27.55
N LEU A 53 -20.93 -4.65 -26.73
CA LEU A 53 -20.57 -3.23 -26.68
C LEU A 53 -19.04 -3.14 -26.55
N PRO A 54 -18.38 -2.22 -27.28
CA PRO A 54 -16.96 -2.00 -27.07
C PRO A 54 -16.76 -1.70 -25.59
N VAL A 55 -15.91 -2.49 -24.92
CA VAL A 55 -15.36 -2.09 -23.64
C VAL A 55 -14.72 -0.73 -23.92
N PRO A 56 -15.14 0.37 -23.24
CA PRO A 56 -14.52 1.65 -23.44
C PRO A 56 -13.02 1.47 -23.26
N GLU A 57 -12.26 1.84 -24.27
CA GLU A 57 -10.80 1.91 -24.21
C GLU A 57 -10.51 2.94 -23.11
N PHE A 58 -10.30 2.47 -21.88
CA PHE A 58 -9.88 3.32 -20.78
C PHE A 58 -8.50 3.82 -21.17
N LEU A 59 -8.46 5.00 -21.80
CA LEU A 59 -7.21 5.74 -21.97
C LEU A 59 -6.59 5.82 -20.58
N PRO A 60 -5.37 5.31 -20.37
CA PRO A 60 -4.70 5.50 -19.11
C PRO A 60 -4.61 7.00 -18.88
N GLU A 61 -5.22 7.49 -17.80
CA GLU A 61 -5.04 8.87 -17.36
C GLU A 61 -3.54 9.20 -17.38
N PRO A 62 -3.16 10.40 -17.85
CA PRO A 62 -1.75 10.76 -17.97
C PRO A 62 -1.08 10.63 -16.61
N ARG A 63 -0.23 9.61 -16.47
CA ARG A 63 0.54 9.37 -15.25
C ARG A 63 1.71 10.33 -15.26
N VAL A 64 1.86 11.04 -14.15
CA VAL A 64 2.96 11.98 -13.98
C VAL A 64 4.14 11.25 -13.32
N ASN A 65 5.35 11.46 -13.84
CA ASN A 65 6.57 11.02 -13.18
C ASN A 65 6.82 11.89 -11.95
N LEU A 66 6.52 11.37 -10.77
CA LEU A 66 6.67 12.11 -9.50
C LEU A 66 8.04 12.75 -9.35
N ASN A 67 9.13 12.04 -9.69
CA ASN A 67 10.51 12.54 -9.52
C ASN A 67 10.84 13.75 -10.40
N GLU A 68 10.20 13.90 -11.55
CA GLU A 68 10.44 15.00 -12.51
C GLU A 68 9.51 16.18 -12.27
N THR A 69 8.52 16.03 -11.39
CA THR A 69 7.51 17.03 -11.10
C THR A 69 8.01 18.00 -10.03
N ASP A 70 7.76 19.30 -10.18
CA ASP A 70 8.10 20.27 -9.15
C ASP A 70 7.38 19.98 -7.82
N ASP A 71 8.06 20.20 -6.70
CA ASP A 71 7.57 19.88 -5.36
C ASP A 71 6.25 20.57 -5.00
N ASP A 72 6.04 21.78 -5.52
CA ASP A 72 4.83 22.58 -5.29
C ASP A 72 3.75 22.41 -6.38
N ALA A 73 4.01 21.61 -7.42
CA ALA A 73 3.01 21.32 -8.43
C ALA A 73 1.86 20.50 -7.83
N ILE A 74 0.62 20.92 -8.08
CA ILE A 74 -0.58 20.22 -7.61
C ILE A 74 -0.82 19.02 -8.53
N ILE A 75 -0.86 17.83 -7.96
CA ILE A 75 -1.12 16.57 -8.65
C ILE A 75 -2.40 15.92 -8.12
N ILE A 76 -3.04 15.11 -8.96
CA ILE A 76 -4.15 14.26 -8.56
C ILE A 76 -3.55 12.96 -8.00
N ASN A 77 -3.73 12.73 -6.71
CA ASN A 77 -3.36 11.49 -6.05
C ASN A 77 -4.60 10.61 -5.84
N ARG A 78 -4.62 9.43 -6.48
CA ARG A 78 -5.72 8.47 -6.36
C ARG A 78 -5.46 7.52 -5.19
N ILE A 79 -6.20 7.71 -4.11
CA ILE A 79 -6.17 6.83 -2.93
C ILE A 79 -7.19 5.71 -3.12
N CYS A 80 -6.74 4.47 -3.07
CA CYS A 80 -7.61 3.30 -3.15
C CYS A 80 -7.78 2.70 -1.76
N ILE A 81 -9.00 2.72 -1.22
CA ILE A 81 -9.33 2.08 0.05
C ILE A 81 -9.99 0.72 -0.26
N PRO A 82 -9.32 -0.41 0.02
CA PRO A 82 -9.90 -1.72 -0.17
C PRO A 82 -10.99 -1.99 0.87
N ARG A 83 -11.75 -3.07 0.68
CA ARG A 83 -12.73 -3.54 1.66
C ARG A 83 -12.02 -4.09 2.90
N LEU A 84 -11.67 -3.20 3.83
CA LEU A 84 -11.01 -3.54 5.10
C LEU A 84 -11.99 -4.04 6.17
N ARG A 85 -13.29 -3.70 6.05
CA ARG A 85 -14.37 -4.18 6.92
C ARG A 85 -15.52 -4.75 6.10
N ASP A 86 -16.31 -5.64 6.70
CA ASP A 86 -17.40 -6.32 6.00
C ASP A 86 -18.46 -5.37 5.44
N PHE A 87 -18.76 -4.28 6.15
CA PHE A 87 -19.75 -3.29 5.72
C PHE A 87 -19.20 -2.22 4.77
N TRP A 88 -17.88 -2.19 4.54
CA TRP A 88 -17.28 -1.24 3.61
C TRP A 88 -17.35 -1.76 2.17
N THR A 89 -17.46 -0.83 1.22
CA THR A 89 -17.24 -1.11 -0.21
C THR A 89 -15.83 -0.70 -0.60
N THR A 90 -15.29 -1.23 -1.69
CA THR A 90 -14.01 -0.73 -2.22
C THR A 90 -14.24 0.64 -2.86
N ARG A 91 -13.46 1.65 -2.48
CA ARG A 91 -13.62 3.02 -2.96
C ARG A 91 -12.30 3.61 -3.44
N LYS A 92 -12.40 4.56 -4.35
CA LYS A 92 -11.27 5.31 -4.90
C LYS A 92 -11.55 6.78 -4.74
N PHE A 93 -10.62 7.50 -4.14
CA PHE A 93 -10.74 8.93 -3.92
C PHE A 93 -9.60 9.63 -4.64
N ASP A 94 -9.96 10.58 -5.51
CA ASP A 94 -9.01 11.42 -6.22
C ASP A 94 -8.88 12.74 -5.48
N ILE A 95 -7.76 12.97 -4.81
CA ILE A 95 -7.46 14.19 -4.06
C ILE A 95 -6.39 15.03 -4.77
N PHE A 96 -6.45 16.34 -4.57
CA PHE A 96 -5.48 17.28 -5.11
C PHE A 96 -4.46 17.62 -4.02
N VAL A 97 -3.20 17.29 -4.26
CA VAL A 97 -2.12 17.53 -3.28
C VAL A 97 -0.85 17.99 -3.97
N PRO A 98 0.02 18.76 -3.30
CA PRO A 98 1.36 19.06 -3.80
C PRO A 98 2.18 17.79 -4.05
N ALA A 99 3.02 17.76 -5.08
CA ALA A 99 3.85 16.60 -5.41
C ALA A 99 4.76 16.19 -4.25
N LYS A 100 5.30 17.16 -3.48
CA LYS A 100 6.10 16.90 -2.28
C LYS A 100 5.37 16.05 -1.24
N ALA A 101 4.05 16.22 -1.09
CA ALA A 101 3.25 15.44 -0.15
C ALA A 101 3.30 13.94 -0.48
N VAL A 102 3.32 13.61 -1.77
CA VAL A 102 3.39 12.23 -2.26
C VAL A 102 4.84 11.72 -2.29
N LYS A 103 5.80 12.54 -2.77
CA LYS A 103 7.23 12.19 -2.82
C LYS A 103 7.78 11.79 -1.44
N TYR A 104 7.48 12.59 -0.43
CA TYR A 104 7.96 12.38 0.94
C TYR A 104 6.99 11.58 1.80
N ASN A 105 5.93 11.01 1.20
CA ASN A 105 4.94 10.18 1.88
C ASN A 105 4.29 10.87 3.12
N LEU A 106 4.08 12.19 3.04
CA LEU A 106 3.56 13.01 4.13
C LEU A 106 2.09 12.71 4.44
N LEU A 107 1.38 12.09 3.50
CA LEU A 107 -0.02 11.70 3.69
C LEU A 107 -0.18 10.41 4.51
N SER A 108 0.87 9.60 4.68
CA SER A 108 0.74 8.29 5.34
C SER A 108 0.28 8.39 6.80
N SER A 109 0.75 9.39 7.53
CA SER A 109 0.43 9.59 8.96
C SER A 109 -0.99 10.09 9.21
N MET A 110 -1.68 10.59 8.19
CA MET A 110 -3.05 11.12 8.35
C MET A 110 -4.11 10.00 8.40
N PHE A 111 -3.79 8.80 7.91
CA PHE A 111 -4.76 7.71 7.85
C PHE A 111 -4.85 6.98 9.18
N ASN A 112 -5.95 7.21 9.89
CA ASN A 112 -6.34 6.44 11.06
C ASN A 112 -7.70 5.74 10.83
N TRP A 113 -8.00 4.74 11.66
CA TRP A 113 -9.24 3.97 11.50
C TRP A 113 -10.51 4.81 11.66
N GLU A 114 -10.48 5.80 12.55
CA GLU A 114 -11.63 6.67 12.83
C GLU A 114 -11.98 7.58 11.63
N MET A 115 -10.97 8.16 10.99
CA MET A 115 -11.13 8.97 9.77
C MET A 115 -11.60 8.10 8.60
N LEU A 116 -11.04 6.90 8.46
CA LEU A 116 -11.49 5.95 7.43
C LEU A 116 -12.94 5.51 7.66
N ASP A 117 -13.35 5.20 8.91
CA ASP A 117 -14.74 4.88 9.24
C ASP A 117 -15.68 6.03 8.79
N ARG A 118 -15.34 7.29 9.11
CA ARG A 118 -16.15 8.46 8.71
C ARG A 118 -16.26 8.64 7.19
N ILE A 119 -15.15 8.52 6.46
CA ILE A 119 -15.15 8.71 4.99
C ILE A 119 -15.92 7.58 4.29
N MET A 120 -15.83 6.37 4.83
CA MET A 120 -16.47 5.19 4.24
C MET A 120 -17.97 5.12 4.55
N GLU A 121 -18.45 5.75 5.63
CA GLU A 121 -19.88 5.88 5.94
C GLU A 121 -20.59 6.91 5.05
N LEU A 122 -19.90 7.99 4.68
CA LEU A 122 -20.47 9.06 3.85
C LEU A 122 -20.65 8.65 2.38
N PRO A 123 -21.48 9.36 1.60
CA PRO A 123 -21.49 9.29 0.14
C PRO A 123 -20.11 9.60 -0.47
N GLU A 124 -19.82 9.07 -1.66
CA GLU A 124 -18.49 9.18 -2.29
C GLU A 124 -18.02 10.64 -2.48
N ILE A 125 -18.94 11.55 -2.85
CA ILE A 125 -18.64 12.98 -3.06
C ILE A 125 -18.29 13.64 -1.73
N GLU A 126 -19.12 13.48 -0.70
CA GLU A 126 -18.90 14.07 0.62
C GLU A 126 -17.67 13.46 1.31
N GLY A 127 -17.46 12.16 1.15
CA GLY A 127 -16.27 11.47 1.65
C GLY A 127 -14.99 11.97 0.98
N LYS A 128 -15.03 12.27 -0.33
CA LYS A 128 -13.92 12.89 -1.05
C LYS A 128 -13.62 14.28 -0.53
N ASP A 129 -14.63 15.14 -0.38
CA ASP A 129 -14.46 16.51 0.09
C ASP A 129 -13.90 16.53 1.52
N MET A 130 -14.39 15.62 2.37
CA MET A 130 -13.88 15.47 3.72
C MET A 130 -12.41 15.01 3.70
N LEU A 131 -12.06 14.00 2.91
CA LEU A 131 -10.68 13.53 2.76
C LEU A 131 -9.74 14.63 2.25
N GLN A 132 -10.21 15.47 1.32
CA GLN A 132 -9.44 16.63 0.82
C GLN A 132 -9.15 17.61 1.95
N ASN A 133 -10.16 17.98 2.75
CA ASN A 133 -9.98 18.90 3.88
C ASN A 133 -8.98 18.33 4.91
N TYR A 134 -9.08 17.04 5.25
CA TYR A 134 -8.11 16.40 6.16
C TYR A 134 -6.68 16.43 5.60
N ALA A 135 -6.52 16.21 4.30
CA ALA A 135 -5.21 16.28 3.66
C ALA A 135 -4.62 17.70 3.72
N ASP A 136 -5.43 18.71 3.44
CA ASP A 136 -5.01 20.12 3.46
C ASP A 136 -4.61 20.56 4.87
N GLU A 137 -5.43 20.26 5.88
CA GLU A 137 -5.12 20.54 7.29
C GLU A 137 -3.84 19.83 7.76
N HIS A 138 -3.68 18.55 7.40
CA HIS A 138 -2.50 17.78 7.76
C HIS A 138 -1.23 18.35 7.12
N LEU A 139 -1.29 18.72 5.84
CA LEU A 139 -0.14 19.32 5.14
C LEU A 139 0.24 20.69 5.70
N LEU A 140 -0.74 21.51 6.09
CA LEU A 140 -0.51 22.76 6.83
C LEU A 140 0.26 22.49 8.13
N ASN A 141 -0.20 21.53 8.93
CA ASN A 141 0.44 21.18 10.21
C ASN A 141 1.86 20.63 10.05
N VAL A 142 2.08 19.77 9.05
CA VAL A 142 3.41 19.22 8.76
C VAL A 142 4.37 20.34 8.31
N SER A 143 3.91 21.24 7.45
CA SER A 143 4.74 22.36 6.98
C SER A 143 5.16 23.30 8.13
N ALA A 144 4.24 23.57 9.06
CA ALA A 144 4.53 24.34 10.27
C ALA A 144 5.54 23.63 11.19
N LYS A 145 5.47 22.30 11.29
CA LYS A 145 6.38 21.51 12.12
C LYS A 145 7.80 21.42 11.54
N ILE A 146 7.93 21.39 10.22
CA ILE A 146 9.23 21.38 9.53
C ILE A 146 9.97 22.72 9.72
N GLN A 147 9.25 23.84 9.79
CA GLN A 147 9.83 25.18 10.03
C GLN A 147 10.28 25.42 11.49
N GLN A 148 10.00 24.50 12.42
CA GLN A 148 10.34 24.63 13.84
C GLN A 148 11.57 23.80 14.26
N LEU A 149 12.28 23.17 13.33
CA LEU A 149 13.57 22.56 13.63
C LEU A 149 14.62 23.68 13.78
N PRO A 150 15.20 23.90 14.97
CA PRO A 150 16.34 24.80 15.09
C PRO A 150 17.52 24.20 14.30
N ASP A 151 18.18 25.05 13.54
CA ASP A 151 19.50 24.76 12.97
C ASP A 151 20.46 24.52 14.14
N GLU A 152 20.61 23.26 14.56
CA GLU A 152 21.72 22.88 15.42
C GLU A 152 23.00 22.91 14.57
N GLU A 153 23.56 24.11 14.44
CA GLU A 153 24.96 24.31 14.12
C GLU A 153 25.79 23.71 15.27
N ASP A 154 26.14 22.43 15.13
CA ASP A 154 27.26 21.83 15.87
C ASP A 154 28.57 22.47 15.35
N GLU A 155 28.88 23.68 15.81
CA GLU A 155 30.27 24.13 15.94
C GLU A 155 30.91 23.34 17.07
N LYS A 156 31.63 22.27 16.71
CA LYS A 156 32.69 21.70 17.54
C LYS A 156 33.99 21.72 16.76
N GLU A 157 34.76 22.78 16.95
CA GLU A 157 36.22 22.76 16.84
C GLU A 157 36.85 22.24 18.14
#